data_AF-A0A961IBE1-F1
#
_entry.id   AF-A0A961IBE1-F1
#
_cell.length_a   1.000
_cell.length_b   1.000
_cell.length_c   1.000
_cell.angle_alpha   90.00
_cell.angle_beta   90.00
_cell.angle_gamma   90.00
#
_symmetry.space_group_name_H-M   'P 1'
#
loop_
_entity.id
_entity.type
_entity.pdbx_description
1 polymer ?
#
loop_
_entity_poly.entity_id
_entity_poly.type
_entity_poly.pdbx_seq_one_letter_code
_entity_poly.pdbx_strand_id
1 'polypeptide(L)'
;DHAEFSVVNFSEALMRLNGNSGKLNDMYRQFLIDYASIESTIARLIKERNAESLAMLCHALRGVASNLGMIDLTQSILKMESLVIADDQDSLYDAYKEFGRTYRETISIIQHFIDQQTVEVIPDPEEGSFERLKSYIDSSDTRALAEMRRLKGKFEEYQMEAEYEKLKSFLSKYEFDQSGLVLNEIQKSGFGRSNTDQG
;
A
#
# COMPACT_ATOMS: atom_id res chain seq x y z
N ASP A 1 -10.94 25.21 17.05
CA ASP A 1 -9.57 24.74 17.23
C ASP A 1 -9.56 23.35 17.80
N HIS A 2 -9.02 22.41 17.03
CA HIS A 2 -8.40 21.12 17.40
C HIS A 2 -8.43 20.29 16.11
N ALA A 3 -7.55 20.63 15.17
CA ALA A 3 -7.20 19.70 14.10
C ALA A 3 -6.40 18.58 14.79
N GLU A 4 -7.06 17.45 15.04
CA GLU A 4 -6.39 16.20 15.43
C GLU A 4 -5.46 15.83 14.27
N PHE A 5 -4.19 16.20 14.37
CA PHE A 5 -3.17 15.67 13.49
C PHE A 5 -3.00 14.20 13.87
N SER A 6 -3.63 13.31 13.11
CA SER A 6 -3.37 11.87 13.18
C SER A 6 -1.89 11.63 12.89
N VAL A 7 -1.25 10.76 13.69
CA VAL A 7 0.13 10.26 13.52
C VAL A 7 0.42 9.88 12.05
N VAL A 8 -0.60 9.37 11.35
CA VAL A 8 -0.61 9.12 9.91
C VAL A 8 -1.81 9.82 9.25
N ASN A 9 -1.56 10.64 8.23
CA ASN A 9 -2.58 11.28 7.39
C ASN A 9 -2.88 10.43 6.15
N PHE A 10 -3.76 9.45 6.32
CA PHE A 10 -4.18 8.55 5.25
C PHE A 10 -4.88 9.27 4.09
N SER A 11 -5.66 10.33 4.37
CA SER A 11 -6.39 11.07 3.34
C SER A 11 -5.42 11.74 2.37
N GLU A 12 -4.40 12.41 2.89
CA GLU A 12 -3.38 13.06 2.07
C GLU A 12 -2.53 12.05 1.29
N ALA A 13 -2.12 10.95 1.94
CA ALA A 13 -1.39 9.87 1.27
C ALA A 13 -2.22 9.28 0.11
N LEU A 14 -3.53 9.11 0.31
CA LEU A 14 -4.45 8.61 -0.70
C LEU A 14 -4.65 9.62 -1.85
N MET A 15 -4.75 10.92 -1.56
CA MET A 15 -4.85 11.97 -2.57
C MET A 15 -3.63 11.99 -3.51
N ARG A 16 -2.43 11.82 -2.97
CA ARG A 16 -1.18 11.73 -3.77
C ARG A 16 -1.16 10.52 -4.70
N LEU A 17 -1.94 9.51 -4.38
CA LEU A 17 -2.13 8.31 -5.18
C LEU A 17 -3.43 8.35 -6.01
N ASN A 18 -3.99 9.54 -6.24
CA ASN A 18 -5.23 9.75 -7.01
C ASN A 18 -6.41 8.90 -6.51
N GLY A 19 -6.50 8.67 -5.19
CA GLY A 19 -7.58 7.85 -4.63
C GLY A 19 -7.31 6.35 -4.63
N ASN A 20 -6.15 5.89 -5.10
CA ASN A 20 -5.85 4.46 -5.21
C ASN A 20 -5.47 3.85 -3.84
N SER A 21 -6.48 3.37 -3.11
CA SER A 21 -6.33 2.77 -1.79
C SER A 21 -5.55 1.45 -1.82
N GLY A 22 -5.67 0.69 -2.92
CA GLY A 22 -4.91 -0.53 -3.15
C GLY A 22 -3.42 -0.29 -3.19
N LYS A 23 -2.98 0.64 -4.05
CA LYS A 23 -1.57 1.06 -4.14
C LYS A 23 -1.06 1.62 -2.81
N LEU A 24 -1.90 2.34 -2.07
CA LEU A 24 -1.54 2.84 -0.75
C LEU A 24 -1.28 1.68 0.24
N ASN A 25 -2.15 0.67 0.26
CA ASN A 25 -1.99 -0.54 1.08
C ASN A 25 -0.68 -1.28 0.73
N ASP A 26 -0.38 -1.44 -0.55
CA ASP A 26 0.84 -2.10 -1.01
C ASP A 26 2.09 -1.31 -0.62
N MET A 27 2.08 0.01 -0.76
CA MET A 27 3.21 0.84 -0.33
C MET A 27 3.42 0.77 1.18
N TYR A 28 2.35 0.69 1.97
CA TYR A 28 2.46 0.47 3.41
C TYR A 28 3.01 -0.93 3.75
N ARG A 29 2.55 -1.99 3.07
CA ARG A 29 3.11 -3.34 3.23
C ARG A 29 4.58 -3.38 2.87
N GLN A 30 4.97 -2.76 1.77
CA GLN A 30 6.36 -2.68 1.33
C GLN A 30 7.21 -1.91 2.34
N PHE A 31 6.71 -0.80 2.87
CA PHE A 31 7.36 -0.06 3.95
C PHE A 31 7.62 -0.93 5.19
N LEU A 32 6.63 -1.70 5.63
CA LEU A 32 6.78 -2.60 6.79
C LEU A 32 7.86 -3.67 6.56
N ILE A 33 8.02 -4.15 5.32
CA ILE A 33 9.04 -5.14 4.93
C ILE A 33 10.43 -4.47 4.86
N ASP A 34 10.57 -3.40 4.06
CA ASP A 34 11.85 -2.75 3.78
C ASP A 34 12.50 -2.19 5.04
N TYR A 35 11.67 -1.71 5.99
CA TYR A 35 12.14 -1.05 7.20
C TYR A 35 11.97 -1.91 8.46
N ALA A 36 11.63 -3.20 8.35
CA ALA A 36 11.46 -4.10 9.51
C ALA A 36 12.63 -4.06 10.51
N SER A 37 13.85 -3.87 10.02
CA SER A 37 15.09 -3.85 10.83
C SER A 37 15.65 -2.43 11.08
N ILE A 38 14.88 -1.37 10.80
CA ILE A 38 15.40 0.00 10.77
C ILE A 38 15.92 0.47 12.13
N GLU A 39 15.23 0.17 13.23
CA GLU A 39 15.67 0.55 14.59
C GLU A 39 17.05 -0.05 14.90
N SER A 40 17.24 -1.34 14.60
CA SER A 40 18.54 -2.01 14.80
C SER A 40 19.64 -1.45 13.90
N THR A 41 19.29 -1.03 12.69
CA THR A 41 20.24 -0.44 11.74
C THR A 41 20.70 0.93 12.22
N ILE A 42 19.77 1.77 12.68
CA ILE A 42 20.07 3.09 13.24
C ILE A 42 20.91 2.96 14.52
N ALA A 43 20.53 2.07 15.43
CA ALA A 43 21.29 1.83 16.66
C ALA A 43 22.75 1.44 16.37
N ARG A 44 22.97 0.58 15.38
CA ARG A 44 24.31 0.20 14.93
C ARG A 44 25.08 1.41 14.40
N LEU A 45 24.49 2.20 13.50
CA LEU A 45 25.14 3.37 12.90
C LEU A 45 25.51 4.43 13.94
N ILE A 46 24.66 4.67 14.93
CA ILE A 46 24.96 5.56 16.07
C ILE A 46 26.17 5.00 16.85
N LYS A 47 26.16 3.71 17.20
CA LYS A 47 27.26 3.07 17.94
C LYS A 47 28.59 3.11 17.18
N GLU A 48 28.55 2.94 15.87
CA GLU A 48 29.71 3.00 14.97
C GLU A 48 30.17 4.43 14.67
N ARG A 49 29.44 5.45 15.16
CA ARG A 49 29.66 6.88 14.84
C ARG A 49 29.71 7.15 13.34
N ASN A 50 28.94 6.39 12.56
CA ASN A 50 28.88 6.52 11.11
C ASN A 50 27.82 7.56 10.72
N ALA A 51 28.14 8.83 10.97
CA ALA A 51 27.22 9.96 10.76
C ALA A 51 26.75 10.09 9.31
N GLU A 52 27.64 9.86 8.34
CA GLU A 52 27.31 9.95 6.91
C GLU A 52 26.24 8.93 6.50
N SER A 53 26.45 7.66 6.87
CA SER A 53 25.48 6.60 6.55
C SER A 53 24.16 6.78 7.30
N LEU A 54 24.22 7.28 8.54
CA LEU A 54 23.03 7.60 9.32
C LEU A 54 22.22 8.75 8.70
N ALA A 55 22.90 9.82 8.26
CA ALA A 55 22.24 10.94 7.58
C ALA A 55 21.57 10.50 6.27
N MET A 56 22.25 9.69 5.45
CA MET A 56 21.65 9.14 4.21
C MET A 56 20.43 8.27 4.51
N LEU A 57 20.49 7.43 5.54
CA LEU A 57 19.38 6.59 5.96
C LEU A 57 18.18 7.42 6.43
N CYS A 58 18.42 8.42 7.29
CA CYS A 58 17.37 9.35 7.73
C CYS A 58 16.75 10.08 6.54
N HIS A 59 17.55 10.58 5.60
CA HIS A 59 17.07 11.28 4.42
C HIS A 59 16.14 10.41 3.55
N ALA A 60 16.56 9.17 3.27
CA ALA A 60 15.78 8.22 2.49
C ALA A 60 14.48 7.85 3.21
N LEU A 61 14.56 7.51 4.50
CA LEU A 61 13.40 7.14 5.30
C LEU A 61 12.41 8.31 5.42
N ARG A 62 12.89 9.54 5.58
CA ARG A 62 12.08 10.76 5.59
C ARG A 62 11.30 10.92 4.29
N GLY A 63 11.96 10.70 3.15
CA GLY A 63 11.32 10.78 1.83
C GLY A 63 10.15 9.82 1.71
N VAL A 64 10.34 8.57 2.13
CA VAL A 64 9.29 7.55 2.12
C VAL A 64 8.16 7.87 3.10
N ALA A 65 8.50 8.16 4.36
CA ALA A 65 7.54 8.47 5.42
C ALA A 65 6.67 9.70 5.06
N SER A 66 7.31 10.76 4.54
CA SER A 66 6.62 11.95 4.09
C SER A 66 5.67 11.64 2.93
N ASN A 67 6.12 10.87 1.93
CA ASN A 67 5.29 10.50 0.79
C ASN A 67 4.03 9.72 1.21
N LEU A 68 4.15 8.91 2.26
CA LEU A 68 3.09 8.06 2.81
C LEU A 68 2.28 8.71 3.94
N GLY A 69 2.45 10.02 4.16
CA GLY A 69 1.66 10.78 5.14
C GLY A 69 1.96 10.42 6.60
N MET A 70 3.12 9.82 6.91
CA MET A 70 3.52 9.47 8.28
C MET A 70 4.11 10.71 8.96
N ILE A 71 3.24 11.61 9.43
CA ILE A 71 3.59 12.97 9.87
C ILE A 71 4.60 12.94 11.02
N ASP A 72 4.26 12.28 12.12
CA ASP A 72 5.08 12.30 13.33
C ASP A 72 6.40 11.56 13.12
N LEU A 73 6.37 10.46 12.36
CA LEU A 73 7.57 9.74 11.98
C LEU A 73 8.51 10.64 11.16
N THR A 74 7.97 11.37 10.19
CA THR A 74 8.74 12.34 9.38
C THR A 74 9.39 13.40 10.26
N GLN A 75 8.67 13.96 11.24
CA GLN A 75 9.22 14.94 12.17
C GLN A 75 10.31 14.37 13.06
N SER A 76 10.13 13.15 13.59
CA SER A 76 11.14 12.50 14.40
C SER A 76 12.41 12.20 13.59
N ILE A 77 12.28 11.82 12.33
CA ILE A 77 13.42 11.59 11.44
C ILE A 77 14.15 12.89 11.13
N LEU A 78 13.42 13.98 10.84
CA LEU A 78 13.98 15.31 10.63
C LEU A 78 14.82 15.77 11.83
N LYS A 79 14.31 15.55 13.05
CA LYS A 79 15.04 15.84 14.28
C LYS A 79 16.35 15.06 14.34
N MET A 80 16.31 13.75 14.11
CA MET A 80 17.53 12.93 14.06
C MET A 80 18.52 13.41 13.00
N GLU A 81 18.06 13.64 11.77
CA GLU A 81 18.89 14.13 10.66
C GLU A 81 19.60 15.45 11.03
N SER A 82 18.88 16.38 11.66
CA SER A 82 19.45 17.66 12.11
C SER A 82 20.54 17.51 13.16
N LEU A 83 20.37 16.58 14.12
CA LEU A 83 21.33 16.31 15.18
C LEU A 83 22.58 15.59 14.67
N VAL A 84 22.42 14.71 13.68
CA VAL A 84 23.55 14.08 12.98
C VAL A 84 24.38 15.11 12.25
N ILE A 85 23.75 16.06 11.56
CA ILE A 85 24.45 17.16 10.86
C ILE A 85 25.17 18.09 11.85
N ALA A 86 24.57 18.35 13.02
CA ALA A 86 25.15 19.17 14.07
C ALA A 86 26.25 18.47 14.89
N ASP A 87 26.46 17.17 14.68
CA ASP A 87 27.34 16.30 15.48
C ASP A 87 27.04 16.33 17.00
N ASP A 88 25.77 16.51 17.37
CA ASP A 88 25.31 16.50 18.77
C ASP A 88 24.93 15.07 19.19
N GLN A 89 25.93 14.32 19.64
CA GLN A 89 25.80 12.91 19.98
C GLN A 89 24.93 12.66 21.22
N ASP A 90 24.93 13.58 22.19
CA ASP A 90 24.18 13.42 23.43
C ASP A 90 22.68 13.54 23.15
N SER A 91 22.29 14.57 22.39
CA SER A 91 20.91 14.77 21.96
C SER A 91 20.44 13.71 20.95
N LEU A 92 21.34 13.18 20.11
CA LEU A 92 21.02 12.18 19.10
C LEU A 92 20.46 10.89 19.72
N TYR A 93 20.99 10.46 20.86
CA TYR A 93 20.52 9.24 21.52
C TYR A 93 19.08 9.37 22.04
N ASP A 94 18.72 10.54 22.57
CA ASP A 94 17.36 10.78 23.02
C ASP A 94 16.38 10.95 21.84
N ALA A 95 16.82 11.60 20.75
CA ALA A 95 16.05 11.64 19.51
C ALA A 95 15.84 10.24 18.90
N TYR A 96 16.82 9.34 19.02
CA TYR A 96 16.68 7.94 18.60
C TYR A 96 15.63 7.19 19.42
N LYS A 97 15.56 7.39 20.74
CA LYS A 97 14.50 6.79 21.57
C LYS A 97 13.12 7.30 21.20
N GLU A 98 13.01 8.60 20.92
CA GLU A 98 11.78 9.23 20.46
C GLU A 98 11.34 8.62 19.13
N PHE A 99 12.25 8.55 18.16
CA PHE A 99 12.05 7.86 16.88
C PHE A 99 11.52 6.45 17.06
N GLY A 100 12.14 5.64 17.93
CA GLY A 100 11.70 4.26 18.14
C GLY A 100 10.25 4.17 18.66
N ARG A 101 9.82 5.10 19.53
CA ARG A 101 8.42 5.14 19.99
C ARG A 101 7.48 5.48 18.84
N THR A 102 7.75 6.57 18.12
CA THR A 102 6.94 7.04 17.00
C THR A 102 6.88 6.01 15.88
N TYR A 103 7.99 5.32 15.61
CA TYR A 103 8.08 4.26 14.61
C TYR A 103 7.17 3.08 14.94
N ARG A 104 7.22 2.57 16.18
CA ARG A 104 6.34 1.47 16.61
C ARG A 104 4.87 1.85 16.58
N GLU A 105 4.53 3.06 17.01
CA GLU A 105 3.17 3.58 16.93
C GLU A 105 2.69 3.69 15.48
N THR A 106 3.53 4.23 14.60
CA THR A 106 3.26 4.33 13.15
C THR A 106 3.03 2.95 12.53
N ILE A 107 3.88 1.96 12.84
CA ILE A 107 3.69 0.57 12.40
C ILE A 107 2.34 0.04 12.87
N SER A 108 2.00 0.22 14.16
CA SER A 108 0.75 -0.30 14.72
C SER A 108 -0.47 0.28 14.00
N ILE A 109 -0.45 1.59 13.72
CA ILE A 109 -1.52 2.28 13.00
C ILE A 109 -1.63 1.80 11.56
N ILE A 110 -0.51 1.66 10.86
CA ILE A 110 -0.47 1.15 9.49
C ILE A 110 -0.98 -0.30 9.43
N GLN A 111 -0.53 -1.16 10.35
CA GLN A 111 -0.97 -2.55 10.41
C GLN A 111 -2.48 -2.63 10.64
N HIS A 112 -3.01 -1.83 11.57
CA HIS A 112 -4.45 -1.76 11.81
C HIS A 112 -5.23 -1.29 10.57
N PHE A 113 -4.73 -0.28 9.85
CA PHE A 113 -5.32 0.18 8.60
C PHE A 113 -5.34 -0.92 7.53
N ILE A 114 -4.22 -1.63 7.36
CA ILE A 114 -4.12 -2.76 6.44
C ILE A 114 -5.12 -3.86 6.82
N ASP A 115 -5.21 -4.19 8.11
CA ASP A 115 -6.10 -5.24 8.62
C ASP A 115 -7.57 -4.86 8.44
N GLN A 116 -7.96 -3.62 8.72
CA GLN A 116 -9.33 -3.13 8.48
C GLN A 116 -9.74 -3.24 7.01
N GLN A 117 -8.83 -2.95 6.07
CA GLN A 117 -9.11 -3.14 4.64
C GLN A 117 -9.23 -4.60 4.23
N THR A 118 -8.67 -5.53 5.00
CA THR A 118 -8.88 -6.98 4.79
C THR A 118 -10.18 -7.49 5.43
N VAL A 119 -10.76 -6.75 6.38
CA VAL A 119 -11.95 -7.16 7.16
C VAL A 119 -13.25 -6.53 6.66
N GLU A 120 -13.21 -5.47 5.83
CA GLU A 120 -14.38 -5.00 5.04
C GLU A 120 -14.79 -5.95 3.89
N VAL A 121 -14.56 -7.26 4.08
CA VAL A 121 -15.34 -8.30 3.41
C VAL A 121 -16.57 -8.55 4.27
N ILE A 122 -17.58 -7.70 4.16
CA ILE A 122 -18.94 -8.18 4.38
C ILE A 122 -19.16 -9.22 3.26
N PRO A 123 -19.44 -10.50 3.57
CA PRO A 123 -19.88 -11.43 2.55
C PRO A 123 -21.28 -10.97 2.12
N ASP A 124 -21.32 -10.10 1.12
CA ASP A 124 -22.51 -10.00 0.28
C ASP A 124 -22.61 -11.32 -0.50
N PRO A 125 -23.75 -12.03 -0.48
CA PRO A 125 -23.92 -13.29 -1.20
C PRO A 125 -23.89 -13.16 -2.74
N GLU A 126 -23.72 -11.95 -3.28
CA GLU A 126 -23.75 -11.75 -4.72
C GLU A 126 -22.46 -12.23 -5.39
N GLU A 127 -22.65 -13.16 -6.33
CA GLU A 127 -21.62 -13.63 -7.26
C GLU A 127 -20.77 -12.47 -7.82
N GLY A 128 -19.51 -12.75 -8.12
CA GLY A 128 -18.65 -11.78 -8.80
C GLY A 128 -19.30 -11.24 -10.08
N SER A 129 -19.05 -9.97 -10.41
CA SER A 129 -19.54 -9.28 -11.61
C SER A 129 -18.39 -8.87 -12.52
N PHE A 130 -18.56 -9.13 -13.82
CA PHE A 130 -17.61 -8.68 -14.84
C PHE A 130 -17.61 -7.15 -14.98
N GLU A 131 -18.74 -6.48 -14.76
CA GLU A 131 -18.79 -5.01 -14.75
C GLU A 131 -17.99 -4.42 -13.58
N ARG A 132 -18.10 -5.00 -12.38
CA ARG A 132 -17.31 -4.58 -11.21
C ARG A 132 -15.83 -4.81 -11.43
N LEU A 133 -15.47 -5.99 -11.93
CA LEU A 133 -14.08 -6.31 -12.27
C LEU A 133 -13.52 -5.33 -13.32
N LYS A 134 -14.32 -5.00 -14.34
CA LYS A 134 -13.95 -4.00 -15.35
C LYS A 134 -13.74 -2.63 -14.73
N SER A 135 -14.67 -2.18 -13.90
CA SER A 135 -14.55 -0.89 -13.20
C SER A 135 -13.26 -0.82 -12.38
N TYR A 136 -12.92 -1.90 -11.65
CA TYR A 136 -11.69 -1.93 -10.87
C TYR A 136 -10.45 -1.93 -11.75
N ILE A 137 -10.44 -2.64 -12.87
CA ILE A 137 -9.32 -2.62 -13.82
C ILE A 137 -9.16 -1.23 -14.44
N ASP A 138 -10.24 -0.63 -14.91
CA ASP A 138 -10.24 0.69 -15.55
C ASP A 138 -9.78 1.79 -14.56
N SER A 139 -10.06 1.63 -13.26
CA SER A 139 -9.57 2.52 -12.20
C SER A 139 -8.22 2.11 -11.58
N SER A 140 -7.53 1.09 -12.13
CA SER A 140 -6.28 0.53 -11.59
C SER A 140 -6.36 0.13 -10.10
N ASP A 141 -7.52 -0.39 -9.70
CA ASP A 141 -7.87 -0.74 -8.33
C ASP A 141 -7.53 -2.20 -8.05
N THR A 142 -6.76 -2.46 -7.00
CA THR A 142 -6.29 -3.80 -6.62
C THR A 142 -7.43 -4.71 -6.15
N ARG A 143 -8.60 -4.15 -5.83
CA ARG A 143 -9.85 -4.90 -5.61
C ARG A 143 -10.23 -5.75 -6.84
N ALA A 144 -9.73 -5.43 -8.03
CA ALA A 144 -9.85 -6.26 -9.23
C ALA A 144 -9.40 -7.71 -8.98
N LEU A 145 -8.32 -7.94 -8.23
CA LEU A 145 -7.83 -9.30 -7.96
C LEU A 145 -8.81 -10.09 -7.07
N ALA A 146 -9.40 -9.42 -6.08
CA ALA A 146 -10.42 -10.04 -5.22
C ALA A 146 -11.70 -10.35 -5.99
N GLU A 147 -12.16 -9.41 -6.82
CA GLU A 147 -13.35 -9.59 -7.66
C GLU A 147 -13.15 -10.70 -8.70
N MET A 148 -11.97 -10.79 -9.30
CA MET A 148 -11.61 -11.87 -10.23
C MET A 148 -11.64 -13.25 -9.55
N ARG A 149 -11.14 -13.36 -8.31
CA ARG A 149 -11.24 -14.62 -7.54
C ARG A 149 -12.69 -15.03 -7.27
N ARG A 150 -13.59 -14.08 -7.05
CA ARG A 150 -15.04 -14.34 -6.89
C ARG A 150 -15.67 -14.85 -8.18
N LEU A 151 -15.14 -14.45 -9.33
CA LEU A 151 -15.59 -14.92 -10.65
C LEU A 151 -15.08 -16.33 -11.00
N LYS A 152 -14.21 -16.96 -10.20
CA LYS A 152 -13.59 -18.26 -10.52
C LYS A 152 -14.59 -19.33 -10.95
N GLY A 153 -15.72 -19.46 -10.24
CA GLY A 153 -16.77 -20.43 -10.60
C GLY A 153 -17.36 -20.18 -12.00
N LYS A 154 -17.50 -18.91 -12.42
CA LYS A 154 -17.94 -18.56 -13.78
C LYS A 154 -16.84 -18.84 -14.81
N PHE A 155 -15.57 -18.68 -14.47
CA PHE A 155 -14.49 -19.09 -15.38
C PHE A 155 -14.46 -20.61 -15.57
N GLU A 156 -14.66 -21.39 -14.49
CA GLU A 156 -14.71 -22.86 -14.52
C GLU A 156 -15.92 -23.38 -15.30
N GLU A 157 -17.12 -22.80 -15.09
CA GLU A 157 -18.35 -23.17 -15.80
C GLU A 157 -18.20 -23.00 -17.33
N TYR A 158 -17.47 -21.97 -17.75
CA TYR A 158 -17.27 -21.64 -19.17
C TYR A 158 -15.95 -22.18 -19.73
N GLN A 159 -15.21 -23.01 -18.97
CA GLN A 159 -13.94 -23.65 -19.39
C GLN A 159 -12.85 -22.64 -19.81
N MET A 160 -12.73 -21.54 -19.08
CA MET A 160 -11.84 -20.42 -19.37
C MET A 160 -10.65 -20.34 -18.38
N GLU A 161 -10.13 -21.48 -17.93
CA GLU A 161 -9.01 -21.53 -16.99
C GLU A 161 -7.76 -20.78 -17.49
N ALA A 162 -7.51 -20.80 -18.80
CA ALA A 162 -6.36 -20.12 -19.39
C ALA A 162 -6.46 -18.60 -19.25
N GLU A 163 -7.64 -18.03 -19.52
CA GLU A 163 -7.94 -16.61 -19.38
C GLU A 163 -7.96 -16.21 -17.91
N TYR A 164 -8.50 -17.04 -17.03
CA TYR A 164 -8.47 -16.83 -15.58
C TYR A 164 -7.03 -16.71 -15.08
N GLU A 165 -6.15 -17.66 -15.41
CA GLU A 165 -4.75 -17.63 -14.97
C GLU A 165 -3.96 -16.48 -15.62
N LYS A 166 -4.24 -16.14 -16.88
CA LYS A 166 -3.65 -14.97 -17.55
C LYS A 166 -4.05 -13.67 -16.87
N LEU A 167 -5.34 -13.50 -16.59
CA LEU A 167 -5.88 -12.31 -15.93
C LEU A 167 -5.36 -12.19 -14.49
N LYS A 168 -5.35 -13.29 -13.75
CA LYS A 168 -4.75 -13.39 -12.40
C LYS A 168 -3.28 -13.02 -12.40
N SER A 169 -2.50 -13.50 -13.37
CA SER A 169 -1.08 -13.17 -13.52
C SER A 169 -0.89 -11.67 -13.69
N PHE A 170 -1.61 -11.04 -14.63
CA PHE A 170 -1.51 -9.59 -14.85
C PHE A 170 -1.99 -8.77 -13.66
N LEU A 171 -3.11 -9.13 -13.05
CA LEU A 171 -3.63 -8.44 -11.86
C LEU A 171 -2.67 -8.56 -10.67
N SER A 172 -2.01 -9.71 -10.50
CA SER A 172 -1.01 -9.90 -9.44
C SER A 172 0.28 -9.09 -9.66
N LYS A 173 0.53 -8.66 -10.90
CA LYS A 173 1.68 -7.85 -11.31
C LYS A 173 1.32 -6.37 -11.51
N TYR A 174 0.09 -5.96 -11.21
CA TYR A 174 -0.43 -4.60 -11.43
C TYR A 174 -0.40 -4.16 -12.90
N GLU A 175 -0.39 -5.10 -13.84
CA GLU A 175 -0.43 -4.81 -15.27
C GLU A 175 -1.88 -4.55 -15.71
N PHE A 176 -2.52 -3.52 -15.15
CA PHE A 176 -3.95 -3.23 -15.35
C PHE A 176 -4.32 -3.00 -16.83
N ASP A 177 -3.44 -2.37 -17.60
CA ASP A 177 -3.65 -2.22 -19.05
C ASP A 177 -3.75 -3.59 -19.74
N GLN A 178 -2.86 -4.53 -19.38
CA GLN A 178 -2.88 -5.90 -19.92
C GLN A 178 -4.08 -6.68 -19.40
N SER A 179 -4.44 -6.51 -18.11
CA SER A 179 -5.66 -7.08 -17.55
C SER A 179 -6.92 -6.59 -18.28
N GLY A 180 -6.97 -5.32 -18.65
CA GLY A 180 -8.07 -4.72 -19.42
C GLY A 180 -8.16 -5.30 -20.82
N LEU A 181 -7.03 -5.52 -21.49
CA LEU A 181 -7.00 -6.19 -22.80
C LEU A 181 -7.57 -7.60 -22.72
N VAL A 182 -7.12 -8.40 -21.74
CA VAL A 182 -7.62 -9.76 -21.52
C VAL A 182 -9.11 -9.75 -21.18
N LEU A 183 -9.57 -8.85 -20.32
CA LEU A 183 -10.99 -8.74 -19.98
C LEU A 183 -11.86 -8.37 -21.18
N ASN A 184 -11.38 -7.49 -22.05
CA ASN A 184 -12.08 -7.13 -23.28
C ASN A 184 -12.12 -8.28 -24.29
N GLU A 185 -11.06 -9.11 -24.38
CA GLU A 185 -11.06 -10.34 -25.18
C GLU A 185 -12.13 -11.31 -24.69
N ILE A 186 -12.18 -11.53 -23.37
CA ILE A 186 -13.19 -12.35 -22.71
C ILE A 186 -14.61 -11.85 -23.03
N GLN A 187 -14.86 -10.54 -22.93
CA GLN A 187 -16.17 -9.96 -23.21
C GLN A 187 -16.60 -10.02 -24.68
N LYS A 188 -15.65 -9.92 -25.61
CA LYS A 188 -15.90 -10.03 -27.06
C LYS A 188 -16.30 -11.45 -27.47
N SER A 189 -15.86 -12.46 -26.74
CA SER A 189 -16.28 -13.86 -26.95
C SER A 189 -17.74 -14.12 -26.56
N GLY A 190 -18.48 -13.09 -26.14
CA GLY A 190 -19.91 -13.16 -25.78
C GLY A 190 -20.15 -13.40 -24.29
N PHE A 191 -19.10 -13.46 -23.48
CA PHE A 191 -19.16 -13.76 -22.07
C PHE A 191 -19.21 -12.48 -21.21
N GLY A 192 -20.02 -12.45 -20.16
CA GLY A 192 -20.16 -11.24 -19.32
C GLY A 192 -20.95 -10.09 -19.96
N ARG A 193 -21.79 -10.36 -20.97
CA ARG A 193 -22.90 -9.46 -21.34
C ARG A 193 -24.08 -9.76 -20.42
N SER A 194 -24.51 -8.77 -19.64
CA SER A 194 -25.78 -8.83 -18.91
C SER A 194 -26.93 -9.11 -19.90
N ASN A 195 -27.89 -9.94 -19.48
CA ASN A 195 -29.09 -10.37 -20.24
C ASN A 195 -30.07 -9.23 -20.62
N THR A 196 -29.62 -7.99 -20.69
CA THR A 196 -30.46 -6.80 -20.91
C THR A 196 -30.71 -6.44 -22.38
N ASP A 197 -30.09 -7.12 -23.35
CA ASP A 197 -30.26 -6.85 -24.79
C ASP A 197 -31.19 -7.84 -25.52
N GLN A 198 -32.16 -8.43 -24.80
CA GLN A 198 -33.32 -9.09 -25.41
C GLN A 198 -34.62 -8.47 -24.87
N GLY A 199 -35.01 -7.34 -25.46
CA GLY A 199 -36.29 -6.66 -25.20
C GLY A 199 -36.61 -5.67 -26.31
#